data_AF-A0A847IU19-F1
#
_entry.id   AF-A0A847IU19-F1
#
_cell.length_a   1.000
_cell.length_b   1.000
_cell.length_c   1.000
_cell.angle_alpha   90.00
_cell.angle_beta   90.00
_cell.angle_gamma   90.00
#
_symmetry.space_group_name_H-M   'P 1'
#
loop_
_entity.id
_entity.type
_entity.pdbx_description
1 polymer ?
#
loop_
_entity_poly.entity_id
_entity_poly.type
_entity_poly.pdbx_seq_one_letter_code
_entity_poly.pdbx_strand_id
1 'polypeptide(L)'
;PLTEQRRRELVKQAKNEAENAKISIRNIRRSSNEDVKQLKKDGLPEDEAKKLEDEIQKLTDKFVKKVDELLEVKENELMSV
;
A
#
# COMPACT_ATOMS: atom_id res chain seq x y z
N PRO A 1 9.81 9.69 29.61
CA PRO A 1 9.96 10.10 28.19
C PRO A 1 11.18 9.42 27.53
N LEU A 2 11.06 8.97 26.28
CA LEU A 2 12.19 8.41 25.51
C LEU A 2 13.18 9.52 25.13
N THR A 3 14.47 9.16 24.97
CA THR A 3 15.48 10.05 24.40
C THR A 3 15.18 10.37 22.94
N GLU A 4 15.62 11.53 22.46
CA GLU A 4 15.43 11.93 21.06
C GLU A 4 16.07 10.93 20.09
N GLN A 5 17.27 10.42 20.42
CA GLN A 5 17.95 9.38 19.65
C GLN A 5 17.06 8.14 19.47
N ARG A 6 16.43 7.67 20.56
CA ARG A 6 15.55 6.50 20.49
C ARG A 6 14.29 6.77 19.67
N ARG A 7 13.72 7.98 19.74
CA ARG A 7 12.56 8.37 18.92
C ARG A 7 12.89 8.35 17.41
N ARG A 8 14.06 8.86 17.02
CA ARG A 8 14.54 8.84 15.62
C ARG A 8 14.74 7.41 15.09
N GLU A 9 15.23 6.49 15.91
CA GLU A 9 15.34 5.07 15.54
C GLU A 9 13.97 4.44 15.27
N LEU A 10 12.99 4.71 16.14
CA LEU A 10 11.62 4.20 15.97
C LEU A 10 10.94 4.78 14.73
N VAL A 11 11.17 6.06 14.41
CA VAL A 11 10.71 6.67 13.14
C VAL A 11 11.29 5.94 11.93
N LYS A 12 12.60 5.62 11.95
CA LYS A 12 13.23 4.87 10.86
C LYS A 12 12.61 3.47 10.71
N GLN A 13 12.29 2.80 11.81
CA GLN A 13 11.60 1.51 11.76
C GLN A 13 10.20 1.65 11.15
N ALA A 14 9.42 2.64 11.57
CA ALA A 14 8.08 2.89 11.03
C ALA A 14 8.12 3.13 9.51
N LYS A 15 9.10 3.90 9.01
CA LYS A 15 9.31 4.10 7.56
C LYS A 15 9.58 2.79 6.83
N ASN A 16 10.43 1.92 7.38
CA ASN A 16 10.72 0.62 6.76
C ASN A 16 9.47 -0.27 6.70
N GLU A 17 8.67 -0.29 7.76
CA GLU A 17 7.41 -1.05 7.79
C GLU A 17 6.40 -0.51 6.76
N ALA A 18 6.27 0.82 6.63
CA ALA A 18 5.43 1.45 5.63
C ALA A 18 5.86 1.08 4.20
N GLU A 19 7.15 1.10 3.89
CA GLU A 19 7.65 0.69 2.56
C GLU A 19 7.40 -0.80 2.27
N ASN A 20 7.61 -1.68 3.25
CA ASN A 20 7.28 -3.10 3.11
C ASN A 20 5.79 -3.33 2.85
N ALA A 21 4.91 -2.57 3.53
CA ALA A 21 3.47 -2.62 3.29
C ALA A 21 3.11 -2.17 1.87
N LYS A 22 3.69 -1.06 1.39
CA LYS A 22 3.46 -0.58 0.01
C LYS A 22 3.97 -1.56 -1.03
N ILE A 23 5.12 -2.20 -0.82
CA ILE A 23 5.63 -3.27 -1.70
C ILE A 23 4.63 -4.42 -1.77
N SER A 24 4.12 -4.87 -0.62
CA SER A 24 3.12 -5.94 -0.54
C SER A 24 1.84 -5.59 -1.30
N ILE A 25 1.33 -4.37 -1.13
CA ILE A 25 0.16 -3.86 -1.87
C ILE A 25 0.41 -3.89 -3.38
N ARG A 26 1.59 -3.43 -3.84
CA ARG A 26 1.94 -3.43 -5.27
C ARG A 26 2.09 -4.84 -5.84
N ASN A 27 2.60 -5.79 -5.06
CA ASN A 27 2.69 -7.19 -5.45
C ASN A 27 1.30 -7.81 -5.61
N ILE A 28 0.38 -7.56 -4.67
CA ILE A 28 -1.01 -8.01 -4.78
C ILE A 28 -1.67 -7.44 -6.03
N ARG A 29 -1.52 -6.14 -6.29
CA ARG A 29 -2.02 -5.51 -7.53
C ARG A 29 -1.52 -6.25 -8.77
N ARG A 30 -0.23 -6.58 -8.82
CA ARG A 30 0.36 -7.29 -9.95
C ARG A 30 -0.28 -8.67 -10.12
N SER A 31 -0.38 -9.46 -9.06
CA SER A 31 -1.02 -10.79 -9.10
C SER A 31 -2.48 -10.69 -9.55
N SER A 32 -3.26 -9.77 -8.98
CA SER A 32 -4.66 -9.57 -9.39
C SER A 32 -4.79 -9.16 -10.86
N ASN A 33 -3.89 -8.34 -11.39
CA ASN A 33 -3.89 -8.00 -12.81
C ASN A 33 -3.46 -9.17 -13.70
N GLU A 34 -2.58 -10.07 -13.22
CA GLU A 34 -2.26 -11.32 -13.90
C GLU A 34 -3.49 -12.25 -13.95
N ASP A 35 -4.28 -12.32 -12.88
CA ASP A 35 -5.55 -13.06 -12.83
C ASP A 35 -6.59 -12.49 -13.81
N VAL A 36 -6.76 -11.17 -13.86
CA VAL A 36 -7.67 -10.53 -14.84
C VAL A 36 -7.25 -10.85 -16.27
N LYS A 37 -5.95 -10.83 -16.58
CA LYS A 37 -5.45 -11.24 -17.90
C LYS A 37 -5.77 -12.70 -18.22
N GLN A 38 -5.76 -13.58 -17.23
CA GLN A 38 -6.15 -14.97 -17.43
C GLN A 38 -7.66 -15.09 -17.70
N LEU A 39 -8.49 -14.39 -16.91
CA LEU A 39 -9.94 -14.34 -17.13
C LEU A 39 -10.31 -13.81 -18.52
N LYS A 40 -9.58 -12.82 -19.05
CA LYS A 40 -9.75 -12.33 -20.43
C LYS A 40 -9.53 -13.44 -21.47
N LYS A 41 -8.52 -14.30 -21.27
CA LYS A 41 -8.28 -15.46 -22.15
C LYS A 41 -9.39 -16.50 -22.04
N ASP A 42 -9.97 -16.62 -20.85
CA ASP A 42 -11.06 -17.56 -20.56
C ASP A 42 -12.44 -17.03 -20.98
N GLY A 43 -12.51 -15.83 -21.57
CA GLY A 43 -13.71 -15.29 -22.20
C GLY A 43 -14.36 -14.10 -21.47
N LEU A 44 -13.71 -13.51 -20.46
CA LEU A 44 -14.19 -12.30 -19.81
C LEU A 44 -14.29 -11.13 -20.83
N PRO A 45 -15.42 -10.42 -20.92
CA PRO A 45 -15.57 -9.26 -21.80
C PRO A 45 -14.55 -8.16 -21.51
N GLU A 46 -14.08 -7.46 -22.56
CA GLU A 46 -13.08 -6.39 -22.43
C GLU A 46 -13.54 -5.26 -21.49
N ASP A 47 -14.80 -4.86 -21.59
CA ASP A 47 -15.38 -3.81 -20.75
C ASP A 47 -15.43 -4.21 -19.27
N GLU A 48 -15.67 -5.49 -18.98
CA GLU A 48 -15.66 -6.00 -17.60
C GLU A 48 -14.23 -6.11 -17.06
N ALA A 49 -13.29 -6.61 -17.88
CA ALA A 49 -11.88 -6.66 -17.50
C ALA A 49 -11.32 -5.28 -17.17
N LYS A 50 -11.67 -4.26 -17.97
CA LYS A 50 -11.28 -2.88 -17.71
C LYS A 50 -11.85 -2.34 -16.41
N LYS A 51 -13.11 -2.65 -16.08
CA LYS A 51 -13.71 -2.29 -14.78
C LYS A 51 -12.95 -2.92 -13.61
N LEU A 52 -12.58 -4.20 -13.73
CA LEU A 52 -11.80 -4.89 -12.70
C LEU A 52 -10.42 -4.26 -12.52
N GLU A 53 -9.70 -3.96 -13.61
CA GLU A 53 -8.40 -3.27 -13.56
C GLU A 53 -8.52 -1.88 -12.88
N ASP A 54 -9.56 -1.12 -13.21
CA ASP A 54 -9.84 0.18 -12.59
C ASP A 54 -10.14 0.05 -11.08
N GLU A 55 -10.90 -0.97 -10.68
CA GLU A 55 -11.19 -1.25 -9.27
C GLU A 55 -9.95 -1.68 -8.49
N ILE A 56 -9.14 -2.56 -9.06
CA ILE A 56 -7.84 -2.98 -8.50
C ILE A 56 -6.93 -1.76 -8.31
N GLN A 57 -6.89 -0.85 -9.29
CA GLN A 57 -6.09 0.37 -9.20
C GLN A 57 -6.61 1.31 -8.11
N LYS A 58 -7.93 1.56 -8.04
CA LYS A 58 -8.55 2.35 -6.96
C LYS A 58 -8.26 1.80 -5.58
N LEU A 59 -8.34 0.48 -5.39
CA LEU A 59 -8.02 -0.16 -4.11
C LEU A 59 -6.54 -0.02 -3.77
N THR A 60 -5.65 -0.22 -4.76
CA THR A 60 -4.21 -0.01 -4.59
C THR A 60 -3.92 1.40 -4.08
N ASP A 61 -4.44 2.42 -4.77
CA ASP A 61 -4.19 3.82 -4.43
C ASP A 61 -4.75 4.18 -3.05
N LYS A 62 -5.96 3.68 -2.74
CA LYS A 62 -6.58 3.86 -1.42
C LYS A 62 -5.70 3.33 -0.30
N PHE A 63 -5.17 2.12 -0.45
CA PHE A 63 -4.37 1.49 0.61
C PHE A 63 -2.95 2.04 0.68
N VAL A 64 -2.34 2.45 -0.44
CA VAL A 64 -1.06 3.18 -0.42
C VAL A 64 -1.22 4.49 0.35
N LYS A 65 -2.24 5.28 0.03
CA LYS A 65 -2.53 6.53 0.74
C LYS A 65 -2.77 6.31 2.24
N LYS A 66 -3.52 5.26 2.60
CA LYS A 66 -3.75 4.90 4.00
C LYS A 66 -2.45 4.55 4.73
N VAL A 67 -1.49 3.89 4.08
CA VAL A 67 -0.18 3.62 4.67
C VAL A 67 0.60 4.92 4.90
N ASP A 68 0.56 5.85 3.95
CA ASP A 68 1.19 7.17 4.09
C ASP A 68 0.58 7.97 5.26
N GLU A 69 -0.75 8.02 5.36
CA GLU A 69 -1.46 8.69 6.45
C GLU A 69 -1.11 8.08 7.82
N LEU A 70 -1.06 6.75 7.92
CA LEU A 70 -0.68 6.07 9.16
C LEU A 70 0.78 6.32 9.55
N LEU A 71 1.69 6.36 8.58
CA LEU A 71 3.08 6.69 8.82
C LEU A 71 3.21 8.12 9.37
N GLU A 72 2.55 9.09 8.74
CA GLU A 72 2.58 10.48 9.19
C GLU A 72 2.06 10.64 10.63
N VAL A 73 0.92 10.00 10.96
CA VAL A 73 0.39 9.97 12.33
C VAL A 73 1.42 9.38 13.29
N LYS A 74 2.06 8.26 12.91
CA LYS A 74 3.01 7.58 13.79
C LYS A 74 4.30 8.39 13.99
N GLU A 75 4.78 9.06 12.96
CA GLU A 75 5.95 9.94 13.06
C GLU A 75 5.69 11.11 13.99
N ASN A 76 4.52 11.75 13.85
CA ASN A 76 4.11 12.84 14.72
C ASN A 76 3.98 12.39 16.18
N GLU A 77 3.33 11.25 16.44
CA GLU A 77 3.21 10.66 17.78
C GLU A 77 4.60 10.40 18.41
N LEU A 78 5.52 9.79 17.64
CA LEU A 78 6.87 9.46 18.11
C LEU A 78 7.73 10.70 18.38
N MET A 79 7.49 11.81 17.69
CA MET A 79 8.29 13.04 17.83
C MET A 79 7.64 14.07 18.76
N SER A 80 6.34 13.99 18.99
CA SER A 80 5.66 14.78 20.01
C SER A 80 6.07 14.33 21.41
N VAL A 81 6.38 15.30 22.29
CA VAL A 81 6.64 15.10 23.72
C VAL A 81 5.46 15.64 24.51
#